data_AF-A0A0J9FPS1-F1
#
_entry.id   AF-A0A0J9FPS1-F1
#
_cell.length_a   1.000
_cell.length_b   1.000
_cell.length_c   1.000
_cell.angle_alpha   90.00
_cell.angle_beta   90.00
_cell.angle_gamma   90.00
#
_symmetry.space_group_name_H-M   'P 1'
#
loop_
_entity.id
_entity.type
_entity.pdbx_description
1 polymer ?
#
loop_
_entity_poly.entity_id
_entity_poly.type
_entity_poly.pdbx_seq_one_letter_code
_entity_poly.pdbx_strand_id
1 'polypeptide(L)'
;MIRGIFTTTNRGYTGEIRFFGTREQVELRPIDGKDNDKAPDFRIVAADDERIEFGAAWKKTSKEQRDYVSFKLTLPGGTPVYLRLFENETTGDYELVSD
;
A
#
# COMPACT_ATOMS: atom_id res chain seq x y z
N MET A 1 -11.71 10.58 -5.02
CA MET A 1 -10.35 10.18 -5.40
C MET A 1 -9.67 9.58 -4.19
N ILE A 2 -9.07 8.39 -4.32
CA ILE A 2 -8.27 7.76 -3.28
C ILE A 2 -6.81 8.05 -3.62
N ARG A 3 -6.03 8.50 -2.65
CA ARG A 3 -4.61 8.82 -2.82
C ARG A 3 -3.85 8.65 -1.51
N GLY A 4 -2.53 8.65 -1.56
CA GLY A 4 -1.72 8.59 -0.35
C GLY A 4 -0.28 8.94 -0.58
N ILE A 5 0.42 9.27 0.50
CA ILE A 5 1.85 9.54 0.53
C ILE A 5 2.48 8.63 1.56
N PHE A 6 3.56 7.97 1.17
CA PHE A 6 4.25 6.96 1.96
C PHE A 6 5.74 7.23 1.98
N THR A 7 6.39 6.72 3.02
CA THR A 7 7.84 6.67 3.15
C THR A 7 8.27 5.24 3.41
N THR A 8 9.51 4.91 3.10
CA THR A 8 10.08 3.60 3.42
C THR A 8 10.42 3.51 4.90
N THR A 9 10.30 2.31 5.44
CA THR A 9 10.77 1.97 6.78
C THR A 9 11.77 0.83 6.67
N ASN A 10 12.41 0.45 7.78
CA ASN A 10 13.34 -0.70 7.82
C ASN A 10 12.71 -2.02 7.36
N ARG A 11 11.37 -2.13 7.33
CA ARG A 11 10.66 -3.39 7.05
C ARG A 11 9.57 -3.29 5.98
N GLY A 12 9.28 -2.10 5.46
CA GLY A 12 8.17 -1.90 4.53
C GLY A 12 7.93 -0.41 4.25
N TYR A 13 6.68 0.02 4.40
CA TYR A 13 6.26 1.40 4.15
C TYR A 13 5.33 1.88 5.25
N THR A 14 5.31 3.19 5.49
CA THR A 14 4.32 3.85 6.35
C THR A 14 3.82 5.10 5.67
N GLY A 15 2.56 5.46 5.86
CA GLY A 15 1.99 6.62 5.20
C GLY A 15 0.53 6.90 5.54
N GLU A 16 -0.04 7.86 4.82
CA GLU A 16 -1.43 8.26 4.95
C GLU A 16 -2.21 7.90 3.70
N ILE A 17 -3.36 7.25 3.86
CA ILE A 17 -4.35 7.08 2.79
C ILE A 17 -5.49 8.07 3.00
N ARG A 18 -5.83 8.79 1.95
CA ARG A 18 -6.96 9.72 1.86
C ARG A 18 -8.06 9.08 1.02
N PHE A 19 -9.23 8.89 1.61
CA PHE A 19 -10.42 8.40 0.91
C PHE A 19 -11.68 9.04 1.49
N PHE A 20 -12.64 9.40 0.64
CA PHE A 20 -13.96 9.93 1.04
C PHE A 20 -13.96 11.05 2.12
N GLY A 21 -12.92 11.88 2.17
CA GLY A 21 -12.77 12.94 3.18
C GLY A 21 -12.10 12.49 4.49
N THR A 22 -11.89 11.19 4.66
CA THR A 22 -11.15 10.57 5.76
C THR A 22 -9.65 10.49 5.45
N ARG A 23 -8.84 10.52 6.51
CA ARG A 23 -7.39 10.31 6.50
C ARG A 23 -7.09 9.19 7.47
N GLU A 24 -6.45 8.13 6.98
CA GLU A 24 -6.04 7.00 7.82
C GLU A 24 -4.52 6.84 7.72
N GLN A 25 -3.87 6.75 8.89
CA GLN A 25 -2.45 6.39 8.97
C GLN A 25 -2.33 4.88 8.90
N VAL A 26 -1.49 4.39 8.00
CA VAL A 26 -1.35 2.96 7.74
C VAL A 26 0.10 2.55 7.60
N GLU A 27 0.34 1.27 7.85
CA GLU A 27 1.64 0.64 7.67
C GLU A 27 1.53 -0.60 6.78
N LEU A 28 2.53 -0.79 5.93
CA LEU A 28 2.73 -2.00 5.16
C LEU A 28 3.66 -2.92 5.96
N ARG A 29 3.07 -3.92 6.60
CA ARG A 29 3.78 -4.91 7.39
C ARG A 29 4.12 -6.12 6.53
N PRO A 30 5.41 -6.52 6.44
CA PRO A 30 5.81 -7.65 5.60
C PRO A 30 5.19 -8.94 6.13
N ILE A 31 4.91 -9.86 5.21
CA ILE A 31 4.45 -11.21 5.54
C ILE A 31 5.65 -12.15 5.43
N ASP A 32 6.02 -12.76 6.55
CA ASP A 32 7.05 -13.79 6.57
C ASP A 32 6.51 -15.11 6.00
N GLY A 33 7.36 -15.85 5.28
CA GLY A 33 7.01 -17.21 4.82
C GLY A 33 5.93 -17.27 3.75
N LYS A 34 6.06 -16.45 2.69
CA LYS A 34 5.13 -16.47 1.55
C LYS A 34 4.97 -17.89 0.98
N ASP A 35 3.72 -18.35 0.88
CA ASP A 35 3.41 -19.68 0.34
C ASP A 35 3.72 -19.82 -1.16
N ASN A 36 3.60 -18.73 -1.91
CA ASN A 36 3.90 -18.65 -3.35
C ASN A 36 4.01 -17.19 -3.82
N ASP A 37 4.38 -16.99 -5.09
CA ASP A 37 4.54 -15.66 -5.70
C ASP A 37 3.24 -14.86 -5.82
N LYS A 38 2.08 -15.52 -5.72
CA LYS A 38 0.76 -14.84 -5.70
C LYS A 38 0.39 -14.37 -4.30
N ALA A 39 1.03 -14.89 -3.26
CA ALA A 39 0.82 -14.41 -1.89
C ALA A 39 1.26 -12.94 -1.77
N PRO A 40 0.57 -12.14 -0.94
CA PRO A 40 0.95 -10.75 -0.71
C PRO A 40 2.33 -10.64 -0.07
N ASP A 41 3.03 -9.56 -0.41
CA ASP A 41 4.29 -9.18 0.25
C ASP A 41 4.03 -8.44 1.56
N PHE A 42 2.92 -7.71 1.63
CA PHE A 42 2.56 -6.90 2.78
C PHE A 42 1.08 -7.04 3.14
N ARG A 43 0.78 -6.97 4.44
CA ARG A 43 -0.53 -6.58 4.96
C ARG A 43 -0.56 -5.08 5.16
N ILE A 44 -1.69 -4.47 4.89
CA ILE A 44 -1.93 -3.04 5.08
C ILE A 44 -2.81 -2.90 6.31
N VAL A 45 -2.26 -2.33 7.37
CA VAL A 45 -2.94 -2.22 8.67
C VAL A 45 -2.97 -0.76 9.14
N ALA A 46 -3.89 -0.44 10.05
CA ALA A 46 -3.85 0.85 10.73
C ALA A 46 -2.55 0.98 11.53
N ALA A 47 -1.96 2.18 11.54
CA ALA A 47 -0.69 2.42 12.23
C ALA A 47 -0.83 2.36 13.76
N ASP A 48 -2.02 2.59 14.30
CA ASP A 48 -2.35 2.61 15.73
C ASP A 48 -2.93 1.29 16.25
N ASP A 49 -3.58 0.49 15.39
CA ASP A 49 -4.10 -0.84 15.73
C ASP A 49 -3.92 -1.83 14.58
N GLU A 50 -2.92 -2.72 14.70
CA GLU A 50 -2.59 -3.72 13.68
C GLU A 50 -3.70 -4.77 13.43
N ARG A 51 -4.72 -4.83 14.29
CA ARG A 51 -5.90 -5.71 14.10
C ARG A 51 -6.88 -5.14 13.08
N ILE A 52 -6.76 -3.86 12.75
CA ILE A 52 -7.55 -3.19 11.73
C ILE A 52 -6.81 -3.35 10.40
N GLU A 53 -7.27 -4.27 9.56
CA GLU A 53 -6.69 -4.55 8.25
C GLU A 53 -7.47 -3.84 7.14
N PHE A 54 -6.76 -3.05 6.33
CA PHE A 54 -7.30 -2.37 5.16
C PHE A 54 -7.05 -3.14 3.86
N GLY A 55 -6.20 -4.17 3.88
CA GLY A 55 -5.98 -5.05 2.74
C GLY A 55 -4.54 -5.51 2.62
N ALA A 56 -4.07 -5.65 1.38
CA ALA A 56 -2.78 -6.27 1.09
C ALA A 56 -2.04 -5.59 -0.07
N ALA A 57 -0.73 -5.78 -0.13
CA ALA A 57 0.12 -5.21 -1.16
C ALA A 57 1.14 -6.21 -1.71
N TRP A 58 1.53 -6.01 -2.97
CA TRP A 58 2.50 -6.84 -3.71
C TRP A 58 3.56 -5.95 -4.35
N LYS A 59 4.83 -6.29 -4.21
CA LYS A 59 5.90 -5.70 -5.02
C LYS A 59 5.80 -6.23 -6.44
N LYS A 60 5.80 -5.35 -7.42
CA LYS A 60 5.71 -5.70 -8.84
C LYS A 60 6.62 -4.82 -9.66
N THR A 61 7.03 -5.35 -10.81
CA THR A 61 7.74 -4.60 -11.84
C THR A 61 6.84 -4.49 -13.06
N SER A 62 6.73 -3.29 -13.63
CA SER A 62 5.92 -3.02 -14.81
C SER A 62 6.57 -3.62 -16.07
N LYS A 63 5.84 -3.65 -17.19
CA LYS A 63 6.41 -4.03 -18.50
C LYS A 63 7.55 -3.10 -18.93
N GLU A 64 7.54 -1.86 -18.45
CA GLU A 64 8.55 -0.83 -18.70
C GLU A 64 9.69 -0.87 -17.67
N GLN A 65 9.83 -1.99 -16.94
CA GLN A 65 10.87 -2.19 -15.92
C GLN A 65 10.84 -1.19 -14.76
N ARG A 66 9.66 -0.62 -14.46
CA ARG A 66 9.47 0.27 -13.33
C ARG A 66 8.90 -0.49 -12.14
N ASP A 67 9.58 -0.41 -11.00
CA ASP A 67 9.09 -1.00 -9.76
C ASP A 67 7.95 -0.19 -9.14
N TYR A 68 6.98 -0.90 -8.59
CA TYR A 68 5.84 -0.33 -7.89
C TYR A 68 5.27 -1.33 -6.87
N VAL A 69 4.51 -0.82 -5.92
CA VAL A 69 3.74 -1.67 -5.01
C VAL A 69 2.28 -1.63 -5.41
N SER A 70 1.73 -2.78 -5.79
CA SER A 70 0.32 -2.96 -6.13
C SER A 70 -0.48 -3.11 -4.84
N PHE A 71 -1.46 -2.24 -4.62
CA PHE A 71 -2.34 -2.28 -3.46
C PHE A 71 -3.67 -2.91 -3.85
N LYS A 72 -4.26 -3.68 -2.93
CA LYS A 72 -5.67 -4.03 -2.91
C LYS A 72 -6.23 -3.56 -1.57
N LEU A 73 -7.02 -2.49 -1.60
CA LEU A 73 -7.64 -1.93 -0.41
C LEU A 73 -9.11 -2.30 -0.34
N THR A 74 -9.57 -2.66 0.86
CA THR A 74 -10.98 -2.81 1.19
C THR A 74 -11.33 -1.74 2.21
N LEU A 75 -11.96 -0.66 1.75
CA LEU A 75 -12.42 0.40 2.64
C LEU A 75 -13.68 -0.05 3.39
N PRO A 76 -13.95 0.47 4.60
CA PRO A 76 -15.15 0.13 5.35
C PRO A 76 -16.43 0.33 4.52
N GLY A 77 -17.22 -0.74 4.35
CA GLY A 77 -18.47 -0.72 3.59
C GLY A 77 -18.32 -0.57 2.07
N GLY A 78 -17.09 -0.61 1.53
CA GLY A 78 -16.80 -0.48 0.11
C GLY A 78 -16.46 -1.81 -0.58
N THR A 79 -16.33 -1.76 -1.91
CA THR A 79 -15.74 -2.84 -2.70
C THR A 79 -14.21 -2.72 -2.73
N PRO A 80 -13.48 -3.83 -2.94
CA PRO A 80 -12.03 -3.76 -3.10
C PRO A 80 -11.62 -2.87 -4.27
N VAL A 81 -10.67 -1.98 -4.03
CA VAL A 81 -10.06 -1.09 -5.02
C VAL A 81 -8.58 -1.43 -5.21
N TYR A 82 -8.10 -1.31 -6.44
CA TYR A 82 -6.70 -1.54 -6.78
C TYR A 82 -6.02 -0.21 -7.05
N LEU A 83 -4.86 -0.01 -6.43
CA LEU A 83 -4.07 1.21 -6.53
C LEU A 83 -2.60 0.83 -6.76
N ARG A 84 -1.79 1.79 -7.16
CA ARG A 84 -0.36 1.60 -7.36
C ARG A 84 0.42 2.66 -6.59
N LEU A 85 1.41 2.19 -5.84
CA LEU A 85 2.35 3.03 -5.11
C LEU A 85 3.64 3.12 -5.92
N PHE A 86 4.02 4.32 -6.31
CA PHE A 86 5.24 4.59 -7.06
C PHE A 86 6.19 5.48 -6.28
N GLU A 87 7.48 5.24 -6.42
CA GLU A 87 8.49 6.17 -5.94
C GLU A 87 8.44 7.47 -6.73
N ASN A 88 8.52 8.58 -6.01
CA ASN A 88 8.75 9.90 -6.54
C ASN A 88 10.27 10.16 -6.54
N GLU A 89 10.86 10.17 -7.73
CA GLU A 89 12.32 10.31 -7.91
C GLU A 89 12.87 11.66 -7.42
N THR A 90 12.03 12.67 -7.23
CA THR A 90 12.46 14.00 -6.77
C THR A 90 12.45 14.12 -5.24
N THR A 91 11.44 13.57 -4.57
CA THR A 91 11.30 13.70 -3.11
C THR A 91 11.79 12.47 -2.35
N GLY A 92 11.89 11.31 -3.00
CA GLY A 92 12.15 10.01 -2.35
C GLY A 92 10.94 9.43 -1.62
N ASP A 93 9.82 10.16 -1.59
CA ASP A 93 8.55 9.67 -1.07
C ASP A 93 7.86 8.79 -2.11
N TYR A 94 6.82 8.09 -1.67
CA TYR A 94 6.03 7.21 -2.51
C TYR A 94 4.60 7.73 -2.62
N GLU A 95 4.08 7.84 -3.84
CA GLU A 95 2.73 8.32 -4.11
C GLU A 95 1.80 7.17 -4.51
N LEU A 96 0.67 7.07 -3.82
CA LEU A 96 -0.38 6.10 -4.09
C LEU A 96 -1.41 6.73 -5.03
N VAL A 97 -1.56 6.15 -6.21
CA VAL A 97 -2.46 6.62 -7.26
C VAL A 97 -3.47 5.53 -7.64
N SER A 98 -4.70 5.94 -7.93
CA SER A 98 -5.66 5.11 -8.65
C SER A 98 -5.37 5.16 -10.13
N ASP A 99 -5.53 4.03 -10.82
CA ASP A 99 -5.62 4.02 -12.29
C ASP A 99 -6.80 4.89 -12.78
#